data_AF-A0AAW3F0S7-F1
#
_entry.id   AF-A0AAW3F0S7-F1
#
_cell.length_a   1.000
_cell.length_b   1.000
_cell.length_c   1.000
_cell.angle_alpha   90.00
_cell.angle_beta   90.00
_cell.angle_gamma   90.00
#
_symmetry.space_group_name_H-M   'P 1'
#
loop_
_entity.id
_entity.type
_entity.pdbx_description
1 polymer ?
#
loop_
_entity_poly.entity_id
_entity_poly.type
_entity_poly.pdbx_seq_one_letter_code
_entity_poly.pdbx_strand_id
1 'polypeptide(L)'
;MAHRRKSEFFLKVDMTKVILKVNEPVEVALRRFRREIQKAGLIQELRARGAYEKPTAERKRKLASAVSRQRARLRRAMPPPKQY
;
A
#
# COMPACT_ATOMS: atom_id res chain seq x y z
N MET A 1 4.81 -38.05 -9.66
CA MET A 1 4.68 -37.63 -8.25
C MET A 1 5.84 -36.72 -7.88
N ALA A 2 5.67 -35.40 -7.96
CA ALA A 2 6.63 -34.46 -7.40
C ALA A 2 5.85 -33.56 -6.43
N HIS A 3 5.85 -33.93 -5.16
CA HIS A 3 5.41 -33.06 -4.08
C HIS A 3 6.36 -31.87 -4.03
N ARG A 4 5.99 -30.82 -4.76
CA ARG A 4 6.61 -29.50 -4.70
C ARG A 4 6.53 -29.05 -3.24
N ARG A 5 7.67 -28.97 -2.57
CA ARG A 5 7.82 -28.49 -1.18
C ARG A 5 7.19 -27.11 -1.05
N LYS A 6 5.90 -27.05 -0.70
CA LYS A 6 5.16 -25.81 -0.44
C LYS A 6 5.49 -25.21 0.95
N SER A 7 6.36 -25.86 1.72
CA SER A 7 6.64 -25.54 3.12
C SER A 7 7.77 -24.53 3.36
N GLU A 8 8.56 -24.16 2.35
CA GLU A 8 9.67 -23.20 2.54
C GLU A 8 9.33 -21.75 2.10
N PHE A 9 8.18 -21.53 1.48
CA PHE A 9 7.80 -20.20 0.95
C PHE A 9 7.01 -19.32 1.93
N PHE A 10 6.59 -19.85 3.08
CA PHE A 10 5.46 -19.27 3.80
C PHE A 10 5.80 -18.35 4.99
N LEU A 11 7.06 -18.24 5.41
CA LEU A 11 7.40 -17.36 6.55
C LEU A 11 8.69 -16.57 6.30
N LYS A 12 8.70 -15.80 5.22
CA LYS A 12 9.55 -14.60 5.15
C LYS A 12 8.66 -13.40 5.42
N VAL A 13 8.47 -13.07 6.69
CA VAL A 13 7.82 -11.82 7.10
C VAL A 13 8.85 -10.72 6.90
N ASP A 14 9.05 -10.32 5.63
CA ASP A 14 9.94 -9.22 5.28
C ASP A 14 9.34 -7.91 5.81
N MET A 15 9.72 -7.52 7.03
CA MET A 15 9.45 -6.18 7.54
C MET A 15 10.08 -5.13 6.61
N THR A 16 9.39 -4.00 6.41
CA THR A 16 9.91 -2.87 5.62
C THR A 16 11.28 -2.43 6.14
N LYS A 17 12.35 -2.73 5.40
CA LYS A 17 13.74 -2.37 5.71
C LYS A 17 14.22 -1.30 4.75
N VAL A 18 14.76 -0.20 5.29
CA VAL A 18 15.42 0.85 4.51
C VAL A 18 16.90 0.88 4.89
N ILE A 19 17.77 0.65 3.92
CA ILE A 19 19.23 0.71 4.09
C ILE A 19 19.67 2.14 3.81
N LEU A 20 20.43 2.73 4.75
CA LEU A 20 21.00 4.06 4.61
C LEU A 20 22.14 4.04 3.59
N LYS A 21 22.20 5.04 2.71
CA LYS A 21 23.36 5.25 1.84
C LYS A 21 24.38 6.16 2.53
N VAL A 22 25.64 6.03 2.15
CA VAL A 22 26.73 6.87 2.66
C VAL A 22 26.45 8.33 2.26
N ASN A 23 26.54 9.26 3.22
CA ASN A 23 26.22 10.69 3.11
C ASN A 23 24.72 11.05 2.96
N GLU A 24 23.78 10.17 3.31
CA GLU A 24 22.37 10.58 3.40
C GLU A 24 22.03 11.23 4.74
N PRO A 25 21.40 12.44 4.75
CA PRO A 25 20.89 13.02 5.98
C PRO A 25 19.76 12.15 6.54
N VAL A 26 19.80 11.91 7.85
CA VAL A 26 18.90 10.99 8.58
C VAL A 26 17.42 11.27 8.32
N GLU A 27 17.03 12.54 8.22
CA GLU A 27 15.65 12.95 7.94
C GLU A 27 15.12 12.42 6.60
N VAL A 28 15.98 12.36 5.58
CA VAL A 28 15.61 11.85 4.26
C VAL A 28 15.35 10.35 4.32
N ALA A 29 16.15 9.62 5.09
CA ALA A 29 15.93 8.20 5.31
C ALA A 29 14.63 7.92 6.08
N LEU A 30 14.33 8.69 7.13
CA LEU A 30 13.07 8.59 7.87
C LEU A 30 11.86 8.85 6.97
N ARG A 31 11.96 9.83 6.06
CA ARG A 31 10.90 10.12 5.09
C ARG A 31 10.69 8.95 4.12
N ARG A 32 11.75 8.30 3.66
CA ARG A 32 11.66 7.10 2.81
C ARG A 32 11.04 5.94 3.57
N PHE A 33 11.48 5.70 4.81
CA PHE A 33 10.92 4.68 5.68
C PHE A 33 9.41 4.87 5.91
N ARG A 34 8.97 6.10 6.20
CA ARG A 34 7.54 6.43 6.33
C ARG A 34 6.78 6.13 5.04
N ARG A 35 7.34 6.42 3.86
CA ARG A 35 6.71 6.11 2.57
C ARG A 35 6.62 4.60 2.34
N GLU A 36 7.65 3.83 2.65
CA GLU A 36 7.64 2.37 2.52
C GLU A 36 6.60 1.72 3.45
N ILE A 37 6.50 2.15 4.71
CA ILE A 37 5.44 1.68 5.63
C ILE A 37 4.04 1.99 5.08
N GLN A 38 3.84 3.21 4.56
CA GLN A 38 2.56 3.61 3.98
C GLN A 38 2.22 2.81 2.73
N LYS A 39 3.22 2.52 1.88
CA LYS A 39 3.08 1.72 0.66
C LYS A 39 2.76 0.26 0.97
N ALA A 40 3.41 -0.31 1.99
CA ALA A 40 3.12 -1.66 2.47
C ALA A 40 1.68 -1.78 3.02
N GLY A 41 1.04 -0.66 3.39
CA GLY A 41 -0.35 -0.65 3.85
C GLY A 41 -0.55 -1.15 5.28
N LEU A 42 0.53 -1.44 6.02
CA LEU A 42 0.53 -2.02 7.36
C LEU A 42 -0.39 -1.27 8.34
N ILE A 43 -0.34 0.07 8.33
CA ILE A 43 -1.18 0.90 9.21
C ILE A 43 -2.67 0.79 8.82
N GLN A 44 -2.98 0.71 7.53
CA GLN A 44 -4.37 0.57 7.06
C GLN A 44 -4.93 -0.80 7.43
N GLU A 45 -4.10 -1.83 7.32
CA GLU A 45 -4.44 -3.20 7.70
C GLU A 45 -4.69 -3.31 9.21
N LEU A 46 -3.82 -2.73 10.04
CA LEU A 46 -4.03 -2.68 11.50
C LEU A 46 -5.36 -2.01 11.87
N ARG A 47 -5.68 -0.88 11.23
CA ARG A 47 -6.97 -0.19 11.44
C ARG A 47 -8.16 -1.05 10.99
N ALA A 48 -8.03 -1.76 9.87
CA ALA A 48 -9.08 -2.64 9.38
C ALA A 48 -9.31 -3.85 10.29
N ARG A 49 -8.26 -4.35 10.94
CA ARG A 49 -8.33 -5.46 11.90
C ARG A 49 -8.81 -5.04 13.30
N GLY A 50 -8.77 -3.76 13.63
CA GLY A 50 -9.12 -3.24 14.96
C GLY A 50 -10.61 -3.32 15.32
N ALA A 51 -11.49 -3.53 14.35
CA ALA A 51 -12.93 -3.72 14.58
C ALA A 51 -13.51 -4.71 13.57
N TYR A 52 -14.53 -5.46 13.99
CA TYR A 52 -15.27 -6.32 13.07
C TYR A 52 -16.03 -5.48 12.05
N GLU A 53 -15.77 -5.75 10.77
CA GLU A 53 -16.54 -5.19 9.67
C GLU A 53 -17.41 -6.28 9.03
N LYS A 54 -18.72 -6.04 8.93
CA LYS A 54 -19.63 -6.95 8.23
C LYS A 54 -19.17 -7.13 6.77
N PRO A 55 -19.27 -8.34 6.17
CA PRO A 55 -18.78 -8.60 4.81
C PRO A 55 -19.34 -7.66 3.74
N THR A 56 -20.58 -7.19 3.90
CA THR A 56 -21.21 -6.22 2.99
C THR A 56 -20.57 -4.84 3.06
N ALA A 57 -20.17 -4.40 4.26
CA ALA A 57 -19.52 -3.10 4.45
C ALA A 57 -18.10 -3.12 3.85
N GLU A 58 -17.37 -4.23 4.03
CA GLU A 58 -16.05 -4.43 3.44
C GLU A 58 -16.10 -4.34 1.90
N ARG A 59 -17.07 -5.02 1.27
CA ARG A 59 -17.31 -4.94 -0.19
C ARG A 59 -17.57 -3.51 -0.66
N LYS A 60 -18.46 -2.78 0.04
CA LYS A 60 -18.78 -1.37 -0.29
C LYS A 60 -17.55 -0.47 -0.15
N ARG A 61 -16.76 -0.63 0.92
CA ARG A 61 -15.53 0.13 1.15
C ARG A 61 -14.49 -0.10 0.06
N LYS A 62 -14.28 -1.36 -0.35
CA LYS A 62 -13.35 -1.72 -1.43
C LYS A 62 -13.78 -1.11 -2.77
N LEU A 63 -15.07 -1.21 -3.12
CA LEU A 63 -15.62 -0.61 -4.35
C LEU A 63 -15.44 0.92 -4.36
N ALA A 64 -15.82 1.60 -3.27
CA ALA A 64 -15.65 3.05 -3.15
C ALA A 64 -14.18 3.46 -3.30
N SER A 65 -13.26 2.71 -2.69
CA SER A 65 -11.82 2.93 -2.79
C SER A 65 -11.32 2.76 -4.22
N ALA A 66 -11.78 1.74 -4.94
CA ALA A 66 -11.43 1.49 -6.33
C ALA A 66 -11.92 2.61 -7.26
N VAL A 67 -13.18 3.01 -7.12
CA VAL A 67 -13.78 4.12 -7.89
C VAL A 67 -13.03 5.43 -7.63
N SER A 68 -12.70 5.73 -6.38
CA SER A 68 -11.92 6.92 -6.02
C SER A 68 -10.53 6.92 -6.68
N ARG A 69 -9.82 5.79 -6.66
CA ARG A 69 -8.52 5.63 -7.35
C ARG A 69 -8.65 5.82 -8.86
N GLN A 70 -9.69 5.26 -9.47
CA GLN A 70 -9.94 5.42 -10.91
C GLN A 70 -10.22 6.87 -11.28
N ARG A 71 -11.07 7.57 -10.52
CA ARG A 71 -11.36 9.00 -10.72
C ARG A 71 -10.09 9.85 -10.61
N ALA A 72 -9.26 9.59 -9.61
CA ALA A 72 -7.99 10.28 -9.44
C ALA A 72 -7.02 10.02 -10.62
N ARG A 73 -6.99 8.80 -11.15
CA ARG A 73 -6.19 8.45 -12.34
C ARG A 73 -6.68 9.18 -13.57
N LEU A 74 -7.99 9.17 -13.84
CA LEU A 74 -8.58 9.87 -14.97
C LEU A 74 -8.32 11.38 -14.92
N ARG A 75 -8.48 11.98 -13.74
CA ARG A 75 -8.19 13.42 -13.53
C ARG A 75 -6.74 13.77 -13.84
N ARG A 76 -5.78 12.89 -13.50
CA ARG A 76 -4.36 13.10 -13.81
C ARG A 76 -4.03 12.92 -15.29
N ALA A 77 -4.78 12.06 -15.99
CA ALA A 77 -4.58 11.80 -17.41
C ALA A 77 -5.23 12.87 -18.30
N MET A 78 -6.19 13.63 -17.77
CA MET A 78 -6.86 14.69 -18.51
C MET A 78 -5.96 15.94 -18.59
N PRO A 79 -5.76 16.51 -19.79
CA PRO A 79 -5.09 17.80 -19.91
C PRO A 79 -5.90 18.91 -19.23
N PRO A 80 -5.26 20.02 -18.81
CA PRO A 80 -5.97 21.14 -18.20
C PRO A 80 -7.06 21.67 -19.14
N PRO A 81 -8.22 22.11 -18.61
CA PRO A 81 -9.28 22.68 -19.43
C PRO A 81 -8.76 23.92 -20.16
N LYS A 82 -9.14 24.06 -21.43
CA LYS A 82 -8.78 25.22 -22.25
C LYS A 82 -9.46 26.46 -21.66
N GLN A 83 -8.65 27.43 -21.24
CA GLN A 83 -9.10 28.77 -20.86
C GLN A 83 -9.08 29.60 -22.14
N TYR A 84 -10.24 29.75 -22.78
CA TYR A 84 -10.41 30.71 -23.87
C TYR A 84 -11.05 31.97 -23.32
#